data_AF-A0A1V5A8U1-F1
#
_entry.id   AF-A0A1V5A8U1-F1
#
_cell.length_a   1.000
_cell.length_b   1.000
_cell.length_c   1.000
_cell.angle_alpha   90.00
_cell.angle_beta   90.00
_cell.angle_gamma   90.00
#
_symmetry.space_group_name_H-M   'P 1'
#
loop_
_entity.id
_entity.type
_entity.pdbx_description
1 polymer ?
#
loop_
_entity_poly.entity_id
_entity_poly.type
_entity_poly.pdbx_seq_one_letter_code
_entity_poly.pdbx_strand_id
1 'polypeptide(L)' 'MNLMDAVRGVEDEIARQRYTYNNISQQYNTLRDVIPSNIVARILGLSKLEYLEFEEAIQTPPKIAF' A
#
# COMPACT_ATOMS: atom_id res chain seq x y z
N MET A 1 -24.18 4.19 16.89
CA MET A 1 -23.15 4.20 15.83
C MET A 1 -23.80 4.72 14.58
N ASN A 2 -23.21 5.76 14.00
CA ASN A 2 -23.79 6.54 12.92
C ASN A 2 -23.15 6.03 11.63
N LEU A 3 -23.86 6.03 10.49
CA LEU A 3 -23.29 5.58 9.21
C LEU A 3 -21.95 6.28 8.91
N MET A 4 -21.86 7.58 9.21
CA MET A 4 -20.65 8.37 9.02
C MET A 4 -19.46 7.89 9.87
N ASP A 5 -19.71 7.41 11.09
CA ASP A 5 -18.65 6.89 11.96
C ASP A 5 -18.14 5.54 11.47
N ALA A 6 -19.03 4.69 10.94
CA ALA A 6 -18.67 3.42 10.33
C ALA A 6 -17.82 3.63 9.05
N VAL A 7 -18.24 4.56 8.19
CA VAL A 7 -17.48 4.93 6.99
C VAL A 7 -16.09 5.44 7.36
N ARG A 8 -15.98 6.35 8.35
CA ARG A 8 -14.68 6.83 8.83
C ARG A 8 -13.79 5.69 9.31
N GLY A 9 -14.35 4.74 10.07
CA GLY A 9 -13.59 3.58 10.55
C GLY A 9 -12.98 2.72 9.42
N VAL A 10 -13.75 2.53 8.35
CA VAL A 10 -13.29 1.81 7.15
C VAL A 10 -12.20 2.60 6.42
N GLU A 11 -12.39 3.90 6.20
CA GLU A 11 -11.40 4.77 5.56
C GLU A 11 -10.07 4.81 6.34
N ASP A 12 -10.13 4.90 7.67
CA ASP A 12 -8.95 4.85 8.53
C ASP A 12 -8.22 3.50 8.39
N GLU A 13 -8.95 2.39 8.24
CA GLU A 13 -8.36 1.08 8.02
C GLU A 13 -7.71 0.94 6.65
N ILE A 14 -8.38 1.42 5.59
CA ILE A 14 -7.82 1.47 4.23
C ILE A 14 -6.51 2.26 4.23
N ALA A 15 -6.49 3.42 4.90
CA ALA A 15 -5.29 4.25 5.01
C ALA A 15 -4.14 3.52 5.73
N ARG A 16 -4.43 2.83 6.85
CA ARG A 16 -3.44 2.01 7.57
C ARG A 16 -2.88 0.89 6.71
N GLN A 17 -3.75 0.13 6.03
CA GLN A 17 -3.33 -0.98 5.19
C GLN A 17 -2.47 -0.51 4.01
N ARG A 18 -2.81 0.63 3.39
CA ARG A 18 -2.01 1.26 2.35
C ARG A 18 -0.60 1.60 2.83
N TYR A 19 -0.50 2.23 4.00
CA TYR A 19 0.79 2.53 4.62
C TYR A 19 1.60 1.24 4.86
N THR A 20 0.99 0.21 5.44
CA THR A 20 1.63 -1.07 5.70
C THR A 20 2.14 -1.73 4.42
N TYR A 21 1.32 -1.79 3.37
CA TYR A 21 1.72 -2.37 2.08
C TYR A 21 2.92 -1.63 1.47
N ASN A 22 2.87 -0.29 1.45
CA ASN A 22 3.95 0.52 0.88
C ASN A 22 5.25 0.40 1.68
N ASN A 23 5.15 0.30 3.01
CA ASN A 23 6.31 0.09 3.87
C ASN A 23 6.96 -1.29 3.60
N ILE A 24 6.15 -2.35 3.50
CA ILE A 24 6.66 -3.69 3.16
C ILE A 24 7.32 -3.69 1.79
N SER A 25 6.67 -3.07 0.79
CA SER A 25 7.21 -2.96 -0.57
C SER A 25 8.55 -2.22 -0.59
N GLN A 26 8.67 -1.14 0.19
CA GLN A 26 9.92 -0.38 0.34
C GLN A 26 11.02 -1.23 0.99
N GLN A 27 10.73 -1.91 2.10
CA GLN A 27 11.69 -2.77 2.79
C GLN A 27 12.18 -3.89 1.88
N TYR A 28 11.26 -4.56 1.18
CA TYR A 28 11.58 -5.60 0.22
C TYR A 28 12.47 -5.07 -0.92
N ASN A 29 12.09 -3.94 -1.53
CA ASN A 29 12.86 -3.33 -2.62
C ASN A 29 14.26 -2.92 -2.16
N THR A 30 14.38 -2.42 -0.93
CA THR A 30 15.66 -2.04 -0.32
C THR A 30 16.53 -3.27 -0.11
N LEU A 31 15.99 -4.34 0.48
CA LEU A 31 16.70 -5.60 0.67
C LEU A 31 17.15 -6.17 -0.68
N ARG A 32 16.28 -6.17 -1.69
CA ARG A 32 16.57 -6.62 -3.05
C ARG A 32 17.72 -5.84 -3.69
N ASP A 33 17.90 -4.57 -3.38
CA ASP A 33 18.93 -3.73 -4.02
C ASP A 33 20.30 -3.82 -3.31
N VAL A 34 20.33 -4.26 -2.04
CA VAL A 34 21.54 -4.33 -1.19
C VAL A 34 22.26 -5.69 -1.30
N ILE A 35 23.60 -5.67 -1.24
CA ILE A 35 24.45 -6.88 -1.22
C ILE A 35 24.35 -7.55 0.16
N PRO A 36 24.26 -8.89 0.27
CA PRO A 36 24.34 -9.89 -0.81
C PRO A 36 22.99 -10.28 -1.43
N SER A 37 21.88 -9.79 -0.88
CA SER A 37 20.51 -10.14 -1.28
C SER A 37 20.22 -9.86 -2.76
N ASN A 38 20.81 -8.80 -3.33
CA ASN A 38 20.66 -8.46 -4.75
C ASN A 38 21.19 -9.53 -5.73
N ILE A 39 22.21 -10.31 -5.34
CA ILE A 39 22.77 -11.41 -6.14
C ILE A 39 21.75 -12.54 -6.19
N VAL A 40 21.26 -12.97 -5.02
CA VAL A 40 20.24 -14.02 -4.90
C VAL A 40 18.96 -13.61 -5.64
N ALA A 41 18.53 -12.35 -5.49
CA ALA A 41 17.37 -11.82 -6.20
C ALA A 41 17.53 -11.86 -7.72
N ARG A 42 18.72 -11.56 -8.26
CA ARG A 42 19.00 -11.66 -9.70
C ARG A 42 18.99 -13.10 -10.19
N ILE A 43 19.60 -14.02 -9.44
CA ILE A 43 19.65 -15.46 -9.79
C ILE A 43 18.24 -16.06 -9.82
N LEU A 44 17.39 -15.68 -8.86
CA LEU A 44 16.01 -16.16 -8.75
C LEU A 44 14.99 -15.35 -9.56
N GLY A 45 15.42 -14.30 -10.27
CA GLY A 45 14.53 -13.47 -11.09
C GLY A 45 13.53 -12.62 -10.29
N LEU A 46 13.83 -12.30 -9.04
CA LEU A 46 12.96 -11.50 -8.18
C LEU A 46 12.92 -10.03 -8.65
N SER A 47 11.73 -9.52 -8.96
CA SER A 47 11.48 -8.13 -9.39
C SER A 47 11.13 -7.22 -8.21
N LYS A 48 11.20 -5.90 -8.40
CA LYS A 48 10.71 -4.95 -7.39
C LYS A 48 9.19 -5.08 -7.25
N LEU A 49 8.70 -4.80 -6.05
CA LEU A 49 7.29 -4.60 -5.79
C LEU A 49 6.91 -3.16 -6.13
N GLU A 50 5.75 -2.99 -6.77
CA GLU A 50 5.15 -1.68 -7.00
C GLU A 50 4.50 -1.17 -5.72
N TYR A 51 4.51 0.15 -5.54
CA TYR A 51 3.77 0.79 -4.47
C TYR A 51 2.28 0.81 -4.80
N LEU A 52 1.45 0.67 -3.77
CA LEU A 52 0.02 0.84 -3.87
C LEU A 52 -0.28 2.33 -3.93
N GLU A 53 -0.51 2.80 -5.14
CA GLU A 53 -0.95 4.15 -5.48
C GLU A 53 -2.38 4.08 -6.05
N PHE A 54 -3.21 5.05 -5.70
CA PHE A 54 -4.57 5.17 -6.21
C PHE A 54 -4.64 6.42 -7.07
N GLU A 55 -5.37 6.33 -8.19
CA GLU A 55 -5.66 7.48 -9.04
C GLU A 55 -6.39 8.58 -8.24
N GLU A 56 -6.15 9.85 -8.61
CA GLU A 56 -6.72 11.02 -7.91
C GLU A 56 -8.25 10.95 -7.75
N ALA A 57 -8.95 10.34 -8.71
CA ALA A 57 -10.40 10.18 -8.69
C ALA A 57 -10.91 9.43 -7.44
N ILE A 58 -10.14 8.48 -6.91
CA ILE A 58 -10.48 7.64 -5.76
C ILE A 58 -10.32 8.40 -4.43
N GLN A 59 -9.58 9.52 -4.43
CA GLN A 59 -9.46 10.38 -3.24
C GLN A 59 -10.72 11.20 -2.98
N THR A 60 -11.65 11.24 -3.93
CA THR A 60 -12.92 11.95 -3.73
C THR A 60 -13.81 11.11 -2.81
N PRO A 61 -14.16 11.59 -1.61
CA PRO A 61 -15.03 10.83 -0.72
C PRO A 61 -16.39 10.60 -1.39
N PRO A 62 -16.99 9.41 -1.26
CA PRO A 62 -18.27 9.10 -1.89
C PRO A 62 -19.36 10.04 -1.36
N LYS A 63 -20.24 10.51 -2.27
CA LYS A 63 -21.41 11.30 -1.87
C LYS A 63 -22.42 10.40 -1.16
N ILE A 64 -22.62 10.63 0.13
CA ILE A 64 -23.60 9.90 0.93
C ILE A 64 -24.95 10.63 0.80
N ALA A 65 -25.89 10.05 0.04
CA ALA A 65 -27.28 10.49 -0.01
C ALA A 65 -28.13 9.60 0.91
N PHE A 66 -29.05 10.21 1.65
CA PHE A 66 -30.04 9.53 2.51
C PHE A 66 -31.41 9.57 1.86
#